data_AF-A0A401NXU9-F1
#
_entry.id   AF-A0A401NXU9-F1
#
_cell.length_a   1.000
_cell.length_b   1.000
_cell.length_c   1.000
_cell.angle_alpha   90.00
_cell.angle_beta   90.00
_cell.angle_gamma   90.00
#
_symmetry.space_group_name_H-M   'P 1'
#
loop_
_entity.id
_entity.type
_entity.pdbx_description
1 polymer ?
#
loop_
_entity_poly.entity_id
_entity_poly.type
_entity_poly.pdbx_seq_one_letter_code
_entity_poly.pdbx_strand_id
1 'polypeptide(L)'
;MQHPEVLLPPFAADDVLHNNGFIQQLAVAAKNTAFLCGVLLPTNEDPTNTEAFLLSCSIILLCYLTCSTVQVDEFTAGLFSIYKQVLEEGITQTITLGINRSDYMFEKGQDRSTSLKQIEINTIAAGLAGLAERVTDLHRHVLKVCGKSDEAAKILTNNAVKGIAEGIAKAWQLYGSPE
;
A
#
# COMPACT_ATOMS: atom_id res chain seq x y z
N MET A 1 -2.15 -19.98 -16.04
CA MET A 1 -1.34 -21.21 -16.19
C MET A 1 -1.38 -21.95 -14.87
N GLN A 2 -1.85 -23.19 -14.85
CA GLN A 2 -1.70 -24.07 -13.69
C GLN A 2 -0.26 -24.61 -13.71
N HIS A 3 0.56 -24.17 -12.76
CA HIS A 3 1.89 -24.74 -12.54
C HIS A 3 1.75 -25.98 -11.65
N PRO A 4 2.58 -27.03 -11.86
CA PRO A 4 2.52 -28.23 -11.03
C PRO A 4 2.76 -27.85 -9.57
N GLU A 5 1.78 -28.13 -8.70
CA GLU A 5 1.90 -27.90 -7.25
C GLU A 5 2.99 -28.83 -6.70
N VAL A 6 4.16 -28.25 -6.40
CA VAL A 6 5.16 -28.93 -5.59
C VAL A 6 4.65 -28.92 -4.15
N LEU A 7 3.90 -29.96 -3.78
CA LEU A 7 3.46 -30.17 -2.42
C LEU A 7 4.67 -30.62 -1.59
N LEU A 8 4.98 -29.85 -0.55
CA LEU A 8 5.95 -30.29 0.45
C LEU A 8 5.28 -31.35 1.35
N PRO A 9 6.05 -32.31 1.89
CA PRO A 9 5.50 -33.36 2.74
C PRO A 9 4.76 -32.75 3.95
N PRO A 10 3.67 -33.38 4.42
CA PRO A 10 2.87 -32.88 5.54
C PRO A 10 3.71 -32.81 6.83
N PHE A 11 3.55 -31.75 7.61
CA PHE A 11 4.25 -31.52 8.87
C PHE A 11 3.29 -31.02 9.96
N ALA A 12 3.64 -31.23 11.22
CA ALA A 12 2.91 -30.66 12.35
C ALA A 12 3.05 -29.13 12.35
N ALA A 13 1.94 -28.42 12.60
CA ALA A 13 1.88 -26.96 12.52
C ALA A 13 2.94 -26.24 13.39
N ASP A 14 3.38 -26.88 14.46
CA ASP A 14 4.32 -26.34 15.45
C ASP A 14 5.80 -26.46 15.03
N ASP A 15 6.13 -27.27 14.01
CA ASP A 15 7.52 -27.52 13.58
C ASP A 15 7.98 -26.64 12.41
N VAL A 16 7.08 -25.83 11.82
CA VAL A 16 7.37 -25.00 10.63
C VAL A 16 8.52 -24.02 10.85
N LEU A 17 8.50 -23.33 11.99
CA LEU A 17 9.50 -22.32 12.34
C LEU A 17 10.77 -22.93 12.93
N HIS A 18 10.78 -24.23 13.21
CA HIS A 18 11.88 -24.93 13.86
C HIS A 18 12.59 -25.93 12.95
N ASN A 19 12.08 -26.15 11.72
CA ASN A 19 12.70 -27.02 10.72
C ASN A 19 13.44 -26.21 9.65
N ASN A 20 14.75 -26.05 9.81
CA ASN A 20 15.61 -25.29 8.90
C ASN A 20 15.58 -25.81 7.45
N GLY A 21 15.52 -27.12 7.24
CA GLY A 21 15.47 -27.70 5.89
C GLY A 21 14.16 -27.36 5.18
N PHE A 22 13.06 -27.38 5.91
CA PHE A 22 11.75 -26.98 5.41
C PHE A 22 11.69 -25.47 5.11
N ILE A 23 12.20 -24.63 6.02
CA ILE A 23 12.25 -23.17 5.83
C ILE A 23 13.00 -22.81 4.54
N GLN A 24 14.13 -23.49 4.26
CA GLN A 24 14.90 -23.27 3.04
C GLN A 24 14.10 -23.64 1.78
N GLN A 25 13.41 -24.78 1.78
CA GLN A 25 12.58 -25.20 0.64
C GLN A 25 11.39 -24.25 0.43
N LEU A 26 10.74 -23.84 1.52
CA LEU A 26 9.63 -22.89 1.48
C LEU A 26 10.09 -21.52 0.96
N ALA A 27 11.26 -21.05 1.38
CA ALA A 27 11.84 -19.80 0.91
C ALA A 27 12.12 -19.82 -0.61
N VAL A 28 12.63 -20.94 -1.14
CA VAL A 28 12.83 -21.12 -2.59
C VAL A 28 11.49 -21.11 -3.34
N ALA A 29 10.50 -21.85 -2.85
CA ALA A 29 9.16 -21.89 -3.46
C ALA A 29 8.49 -20.51 -3.45
N ALA A 30 8.57 -19.80 -2.33
CA ALA A 30 8.04 -18.43 -2.19
C ALA A 30 8.77 -17.45 -3.11
N LYS A 31 10.10 -17.52 -3.21
CA LYS A 31 10.89 -16.67 -4.11
C LYS A 31 10.54 -16.90 -5.58
N ASN A 32 10.44 -18.16 -6.00
CA ASN A 32 10.08 -18.50 -7.38
C ASN A 32 8.66 -18.02 -7.71
N THR A 33 7.72 -18.20 -6.79
CA THR A 33 6.34 -17.72 -6.95
C THR A 33 6.27 -16.20 -7.00
N ALA A 34 7.01 -15.50 -6.12
CA ALA A 34 7.12 -14.06 -6.12
C ALA A 34 7.63 -13.54 -7.48
N PHE A 35 8.68 -14.19 -8.03
CA PHE A 35 9.20 -13.85 -9.35
C PHE A 35 8.17 -14.05 -10.47
N LEU A 36 7.49 -15.21 -10.51
CA LEU A 36 6.47 -15.51 -11.52
C LEU A 36 5.24 -14.61 -11.42
N CYS A 37 4.88 -14.18 -10.21
CA CYS A 37 3.74 -13.30 -9.95
C CYS A 37 4.08 -11.80 -10.06
N GLY A 38 5.32 -11.45 -10.43
CA GLY A 38 5.74 -10.05 -10.59
C GLY A 38 5.87 -9.28 -9.28
N VAL A 39 6.09 -9.97 -8.15
CA VAL A 39 6.45 -9.34 -6.87
C VAL A 39 7.94 -9.00 -6.91
N LEU A 40 8.26 -7.90 -7.56
CA LEU A 40 9.62 -7.47 -7.86
C LEU A 40 9.82 -6.03 -7.38
N LEU A 41 11.04 -5.75 -6.90
CA LEU A 41 11.50 -4.40 -6.59
C LEU A 41 12.87 -4.18 -7.26
N PRO A 42 13.20 -2.95 -7.69
CA PRO A 42 14.54 -2.61 -8.13
C PRO A 42 15.58 -2.93 -7.05
N THR A 43 16.78 -3.32 -7.47
CA THR A 43 17.92 -3.45 -6.57
C THR A 43 18.43 -2.07 -6.15
N ASN A 44 19.03 -1.95 -4.96
CA ASN A 44 19.54 -0.69 -4.38
C ASN A 44 20.61 0.06 -5.22
N GLU A 45 20.96 -0.44 -6.40
CA GLU A 45 21.99 0.11 -7.29
C GLU A 45 21.48 1.28 -8.14
N ASP A 46 20.16 1.51 -8.28
CA ASP A 46 19.63 2.68 -9.01
C ASP A 46 18.17 3.08 -8.64
N PRO A 47 17.95 4.09 -7.77
CA PRO A 47 16.63 4.55 -7.34
C PRO A 47 16.26 5.90 -7.99
N THR A 48 15.64 5.91 -9.17
CA THR A 48 15.15 7.16 -9.77
C THR A 48 13.67 7.45 -9.46
N ASN A 49 13.49 8.36 -8.50
CA ASN A 49 12.45 9.36 -8.22
C ASN A 49 10.96 9.07 -8.50
N THR A 50 10.13 9.41 -7.50
CA THR A 50 8.72 9.77 -7.70
C THR A 50 8.39 10.98 -6.83
N GLU A 51 7.96 12.06 -7.46
CA GLU A 51 7.56 13.33 -6.83
C GLU A 51 6.15 13.26 -6.22
N ALA A 52 5.84 14.25 -5.37
CA ALA A 52 4.81 14.19 -4.35
C ALA A 52 3.77 15.35 -4.55
N PHE A 53 2.46 15.11 -4.38
CA PHE A 53 1.41 16.16 -4.35
C PHE A 53 0.40 16.08 -3.17
N LEU A 54 -0.09 17.25 -2.76
CA LEU A 54 -0.68 17.65 -1.47
C LEU A 54 -2.09 17.14 -1.12
N LEU A 55 -2.35 17.12 0.19
CA LEU A 55 -3.59 16.78 0.89
C LEU A 55 -4.66 17.86 0.66
N SER A 56 -5.78 17.53 0.00
CA SER A 56 -6.92 18.44 -0.18
C SER A 56 -8.05 18.14 0.81
N CYS A 57 -8.40 19.13 1.64
CA CYS A 57 -9.78 19.62 1.83
C CYS A 57 -9.87 20.56 3.05
N SER A 58 -10.26 21.81 2.79
CA SER A 58 -10.56 22.93 3.71
C SER A 58 -9.43 23.95 3.95
N ILE A 59 -9.52 25.08 3.24
CA ILE A 59 -8.61 26.25 3.31
C ILE A 59 -8.41 26.75 4.74
N ILE A 60 -9.49 26.86 5.52
CA ILE A 60 -9.47 27.38 6.89
C ILE A 60 -8.75 26.42 7.84
N LEU A 61 -8.96 25.11 7.66
CA LEU A 61 -8.35 24.09 8.52
C LEU A 61 -6.86 23.93 8.22
N LEU A 62 -6.47 23.96 6.94
CA LEU A 62 -5.06 23.87 6.54
C LEU A 62 -4.27 25.07 7.09
N CYS A 63 -4.75 26.30 6.88
CA CYS A 63 -4.09 27.50 7.41
C CYS A 63 -4.01 27.52 8.94
N TYR A 64 -5.04 27.03 9.64
CA TYR A 64 -5.05 26.97 11.10
C TYR A 64 -4.07 25.92 11.65
N LEU A 65 -4.00 24.75 11.02
CA LEU A 65 -3.17 23.64 11.49
C LEU A 65 -1.68 23.79 11.15
N THR A 66 -1.33 24.52 10.08
CA THR A 66 0.06 24.65 9.63
C THR A 66 0.74 25.97 10.01
N CYS A 67 0.03 26.89 10.68
CA CYS A 67 0.54 28.23 10.95
C CYS A 67 1.85 28.25 11.76
N SER A 68 1.99 27.37 12.76
CA SER A 68 3.22 27.25 13.54
C SER A 68 4.32 26.46 12.82
N THR A 69 3.95 25.46 12.01
CA THR A 69 4.93 24.61 11.31
C THR A 69 5.58 25.35 10.14
N VAL A 70 4.80 26.13 9.39
CA VAL A 70 5.31 26.97 8.28
C VAL A 70 6.34 28.01 8.76
N GLN A 71 6.29 28.44 10.03
CA GLN A 71 7.25 29.40 10.58
C GLN A 71 8.63 28.80 10.84
N VAL A 72 8.72 27.47 10.98
CA VAL A 72 9.94 26.78 11.41
C VAL A 72 10.43 25.72 10.44
N ASP A 73 9.66 25.38 9.39
CA ASP A 73 10.02 24.41 8.37
C ASP A 73 9.89 25.01 6.95
N GLU A 74 11.04 25.23 6.30
CA GLU A 74 11.13 25.85 4.98
C GLU A 74 10.45 25.01 3.89
N PHE A 75 10.52 23.68 3.99
CA PHE A 75 9.89 22.78 3.03
C PHE A 75 8.35 22.92 3.06
N THR A 76 7.75 22.81 4.26
CA THR A 76 6.31 23.03 4.44
C THR A 76 5.91 24.46 4.06
N ALA A 77 6.73 25.46 4.36
CA ALA A 77 6.49 26.84 3.95
C ALA A 77 6.42 27.00 2.42
N GLY A 78 7.33 26.34 1.70
CA GLY A 78 7.33 26.31 0.24
C GLY A 78 6.06 25.68 -0.34
N LEU A 79 5.67 24.50 0.16
CA LEU A 79 4.42 23.83 -0.26
C LEU A 79 3.19 24.71 0.00
N PHE A 80 3.15 25.36 1.16
CA PHE A 80 2.05 26.27 1.51
C PHE A 80 2.04 27.53 0.64
N SER A 81 3.20 28.03 0.22
CA SER A 81 3.30 29.16 -0.71
C SER A 81 2.71 28.83 -2.07
N ILE A 82 3.03 27.66 -2.63
CA ILE A 82 2.46 27.16 -3.90
C ILE A 82 0.94 27.10 -3.78
N TYR A 83 0.43 26.51 -2.69
CA TYR A 83 -0.99 26.42 -2.43
C TYR A 83 -1.69 27.78 -2.40
N LYS A 84 -1.14 28.76 -1.67
CA LYS A 84 -1.69 30.13 -1.63
C LYS A 84 -1.69 30.78 -3.01
N GLN A 85 -0.61 30.62 -3.77
CA GLN A 85 -0.51 31.20 -5.11
C GLN A 85 -1.58 30.64 -6.05
N VAL A 86 -1.80 29.32 -6.06
CA VAL A 86 -2.87 28.69 -6.85
C VAL A 86 -4.26 29.21 -6.45
N LEU A 87 -4.48 29.48 -5.15
CA LEU A 87 -5.73 30.08 -4.70
C LEU A 87 -5.90 31.53 -5.17
N GLU A 88 -4.85 32.33 -5.10
CA GLU A 88 -4.85 33.74 -5.54
C GLU A 88 -5.09 33.86 -7.06
N GLU A 89 -4.48 32.98 -7.85
CA GLU A 89 -4.65 32.92 -9.30
C GLU A 89 -6.01 32.31 -9.71
N GLY A 90 -6.62 31.51 -8.83
CA GLY A 90 -7.88 30.82 -9.05
C GLY A 90 -7.70 29.37 -9.49
N ILE A 91 -8.54 28.48 -8.96
CA ILE A 91 -8.50 27.04 -9.25
C ILE A 91 -9.02 26.80 -10.67
N THR A 92 -8.12 26.40 -11.58
CA THR A 92 -8.46 26.13 -12.99
C THR A 92 -8.86 24.68 -13.26
N GLN A 93 -8.40 23.73 -12.42
CA GLN A 93 -8.79 22.32 -12.47
C GLN A 93 -9.60 21.96 -11.23
N THR A 94 -10.90 21.76 -11.41
CA THR A 94 -11.86 21.51 -10.32
C THR A 94 -12.00 20.01 -9.98
N ILE A 95 -11.50 19.12 -10.84
CA ILE A 95 -11.51 17.68 -10.63
C ILE A 95 -10.21 17.26 -9.94
N THR A 96 -10.34 16.58 -8.80
CA THR A 96 -9.20 16.03 -8.04
C THR A 96 -9.36 14.52 -7.87
N LEU A 97 -8.30 13.76 -8.13
CA LEU A 97 -8.21 12.34 -7.80
C LEU A 97 -7.36 12.15 -6.54
N GLY A 98 -7.94 11.61 -5.48
CA GLY A 98 -7.21 11.21 -4.27
C GLY A 98 -6.93 9.71 -4.25
N ILE A 99 -5.67 9.34 -4.03
CA ILE A 99 -5.26 7.96 -3.74
C ILE A 99 -4.68 7.97 -2.32
N ASN A 100 -5.49 7.51 -1.36
CA ASN A 100 -5.18 7.59 0.06
C ASN A 100 -4.92 6.21 0.65
N ARG A 101 -3.93 6.12 1.55
CA ARG A 101 -3.66 4.94 2.38
C ARG A 101 -3.76 5.33 3.85
N SER A 102 -4.53 4.56 4.62
CA SER A 102 -4.63 4.71 6.07
C SER A 102 -3.95 3.52 6.72
N ASP A 103 -2.92 3.79 7.52
CA ASP A 103 -2.13 2.76 8.16
C ASP A 103 -2.54 2.61 9.62
N TYR A 104 -2.71 1.36 10.06
CA TYR A 104 -3.22 1.01 11.38
C TYR A 104 -2.30 0.02 12.08
N MET A 105 -2.23 0.12 13.41
CA MET A 105 -1.56 -0.86 14.27
C MET A 105 -2.47 -1.29 15.42
N PHE A 106 -2.21 -2.49 15.94
CA PHE A 106 -2.89 -2.98 17.12
C PHE A 106 -2.25 -2.40 18.40
N GLU A 107 -3.08 -1.79 19.23
CA GLU A 107 -2.74 -1.44 20.60
C GLU A 107 -3.23 -2.54 21.54
N LYS A 108 -2.34 -3.04 22.41
CA LYS A 108 -2.67 -4.03 23.43
C LYS A 108 -2.87 -3.33 24.77
N GLY A 109 -4.11 -3.35 25.26
CA GLY A 109 -4.47 -2.81 26.57
C GLY A 109 -3.89 -3.64 27.73
N GLN A 110 -3.83 -3.03 28.91
CA GLN A 110 -3.36 -3.70 30.15
C GLN A 110 -4.22 -4.91 30.53
N ASP A 111 -5.50 -4.91 30.12
CA ASP A 111 -6.48 -5.97 30.29
C ASP A 111 -6.41 -7.06 29.19
N ARG A 112 -5.37 -7.03 28.34
CA ARG A 112 -5.23 -7.87 27.13
C ARG A 112 -6.26 -7.58 26.04
N SER A 113 -7.04 -6.51 26.14
CA SER A 113 -7.87 -6.05 25.03
C SER A 113 -6.97 -5.65 23.85
N THR A 114 -7.48 -5.82 22.64
CA THR A 114 -6.78 -5.42 21.41
C THR A 114 -7.67 -4.39 20.72
N SER A 115 -7.13 -3.20 20.47
CA SER A 115 -7.82 -2.15 19.72
C SER A 115 -7.02 -1.76 18.48
N LEU A 116 -7.71 -1.41 17.41
CA LEU A 116 -7.08 -0.92 16.19
C LEU A 116 -6.89 0.60 16.30
N LYS A 117 -5.66 1.09 16.14
CA LYS A 117 -5.33 2.52 16.16
C LYS A 117 -4.80 2.93 14.80
N GLN A 118 -5.33 4.03 14.28
CA GLN A 118 -4.75 4.66 13.11
C GLN A 118 -3.46 5.36 13.52
N ILE A 119 -2.37 5.04 12.81
CA ILE A 119 -1.05 5.60 13.09
C ILE A 119 -0.62 6.61 12.04
N GLU A 120 -1.13 6.49 10.81
CA GLU A 120 -0.75 7.36 9.70
C GLU A 120 -1.89 7.49 8.68
N ILE A 121 -1.90 8.62 7.99
CA ILE A 121 -2.67 8.82 6.77
C ILE A 121 -1.74 9.36 5.69
N ASN A 122 -1.66 8.64 4.59
CA ASN A 122 -0.82 8.93 3.44
C ASN A 122 -1.74 9.32 2.27
N THR A 123 -1.78 10.60 1.88
CA THR A 123 -2.55 11.07 0.70
C THR A 123 -1.65 11.38 -0.50
N ILE A 124 -0.38 11.02 -0.38
CA ILE A 124 0.69 11.38 -1.30
C ILE A 124 1.58 10.16 -1.48
N ALA A 125 1.94 9.87 -2.74
CA ALA A 125 2.77 8.72 -3.08
C ALA A 125 2.34 7.43 -2.36
N ALA A 126 1.02 7.19 -2.27
CA ALA A 126 0.43 6.01 -1.63
C ALA A 126 0.68 4.76 -2.51
N GLY A 127 1.93 4.30 -2.52
CA GLY A 127 2.40 3.20 -3.35
C GLY A 127 2.05 1.81 -2.81
N LEU A 128 2.70 0.80 -3.39
CA LEU A 128 2.60 -0.64 -3.06
C LEU A 128 1.27 -1.33 -3.38
N ALA A 129 0.23 -0.63 -3.84
CA ALA A 129 -1.04 -1.27 -4.19
C ALA A 129 -0.87 -2.44 -5.19
N GLY A 130 0.01 -2.27 -6.19
CA GLY A 130 0.40 -3.30 -7.15
C GLY A 130 0.96 -4.57 -6.50
N LEU A 131 1.86 -4.40 -5.54
CA LEU A 131 2.49 -5.51 -4.83
C LEU A 131 1.55 -6.13 -3.78
N ALA A 132 0.74 -5.32 -3.10
CA ALA A 132 -0.17 -5.76 -2.05
C ALA A 132 -1.22 -6.77 -2.55
N GLU A 133 -1.71 -6.59 -3.78
CA GLU A 133 -2.56 -7.56 -4.45
C GLU A 133 -1.84 -8.89 -4.66
N ARG A 134 -0.62 -8.87 -5.22
CA ARG A 134 0.18 -10.07 -5.51
C ARG A 134 0.67 -10.82 -4.27
N VAL A 135 0.98 -10.10 -3.18
CA VAL A 135 1.41 -10.70 -1.91
C VAL A 135 0.31 -11.57 -1.32
N THR A 136 -0.95 -11.20 -1.53
CA THR A 136 -2.11 -11.99 -1.09
C THR A 136 -2.14 -13.35 -1.79
N ASP A 137 -1.92 -13.38 -3.11
CA ASP A 137 -1.84 -14.63 -3.89
C ASP A 137 -0.64 -15.48 -3.46
N LEU A 138 0.52 -14.83 -3.22
CA LEU A 138 1.72 -15.49 -2.72
C LEU A 138 1.47 -16.17 -1.37
N HIS A 139 0.82 -15.48 -0.42
CA HIS A 139 0.48 -16.06 0.87
C HIS A 139 -0.46 -17.26 0.75
N ARG A 140 -1.47 -17.20 -0.14
CA ARG A 140 -2.34 -18.36 -0.41
C ARG A 140 -1.54 -19.54 -0.95
N HIS A 141 -0.62 -19.29 -1.88
CA HIS A 141 0.22 -20.34 -2.45
C HIS A 141 1.11 -20.98 -1.39
N VAL A 142 1.81 -20.16 -0.59
CA VAL A 142 2.67 -20.63 0.50
C VAL A 142 1.88 -21.49 1.50
N LEU A 143 0.67 -21.06 1.89
CA LEU A 143 -0.18 -21.84 2.78
C LEU A 143 -0.60 -23.19 2.16
N LYS A 144 -0.95 -23.22 0.87
CA LYS A 144 -1.28 -24.48 0.18
C LYS A 144 -0.10 -25.45 0.10
N VAL A 145 1.09 -24.94 -0.24
CA VAL A 145 2.34 -25.74 -0.24
C VAL A 145 2.64 -26.30 1.15
N CYS A 146 2.26 -25.58 2.19
CA CYS A 146 2.32 -25.99 3.59
C CYS A 146 1.19 -26.96 4.04
N GLY A 147 0.31 -27.41 3.14
CA GLY A 147 -0.85 -28.24 3.48
C GLY A 147 -1.97 -27.50 4.24
N LYS A 148 -1.90 -26.16 4.34
CA LYS A 148 -2.83 -25.28 5.08
C LYS A 148 -3.87 -24.65 4.15
N SER A 149 -4.58 -25.48 3.40
CA SER A 149 -5.57 -25.02 2.41
C SER A 149 -6.75 -24.28 3.03
N ASP A 150 -7.17 -24.68 4.24
CA ASP A 150 -8.28 -24.03 4.95
C ASP A 150 -7.90 -22.61 5.40
N GLU A 151 -6.65 -22.40 5.84
CA GLU A 151 -6.12 -21.07 6.13
C GLU A 151 -5.91 -20.25 4.86
N ALA A 152 -5.45 -20.88 3.78
CA ALA A 152 -5.33 -20.22 2.48
C ALA A 152 -6.68 -19.68 1.98
N ALA A 153 -7.78 -20.37 2.26
CA ALA A 153 -9.13 -19.91 1.92
C ALA A 153 -9.58 -18.69 2.75
N LYS A 154 -9.06 -18.52 3.97
CA LYS A 154 -9.40 -17.40 4.89
C LYS A 154 -8.71 -16.08 4.54
N ILE A 155 -7.64 -16.11 3.75
CA ILE A 155 -7.01 -14.88 3.25
C ILE A 155 -8.06 -14.07 2.48
N LEU A 156 -8.13 -12.76 2.69
CA LEU A 156 -9.06 -11.89 1.96
C LEU A 156 -8.49 -11.52 0.59
N THR A 157 -9.34 -11.33 -0.41
CA THR A 157 -8.90 -10.82 -1.71
C THR A 157 -8.57 -9.34 -1.59
N ASN A 158 -7.44 -8.93 -2.17
CA ASN A 158 -7.05 -7.54 -2.29
C ASN A 158 -7.21 -7.10 -3.75
N ASN A 159 -8.02 -6.07 -4.00
CA ASN A 159 -8.33 -5.53 -5.32
C ASN A 159 -7.99 -4.04 -5.45
N ALA A 160 -7.03 -3.56 -4.64
CA ALA A 160 -6.65 -2.15 -4.59
C ALA A 160 -6.20 -1.61 -5.97
N VAL A 161 -5.47 -2.41 -6.76
CA VAL A 161 -4.99 -2.00 -8.09
C VAL A 161 -6.14 -1.69 -9.03
N LYS A 162 -7.17 -2.55 -9.02
CA LYS A 162 -8.37 -2.35 -9.84
C LYS A 162 -9.05 -1.03 -9.49
N GLY A 163 -9.29 -0.78 -8.19
CA GLY A 163 -9.92 0.47 -7.75
C GLY A 163 -9.11 1.71 -8.12
N ILE A 164 -7.79 1.66 -7.97
CA ILE A 164 -6.90 2.76 -8.38
C ILE A 164 -6.94 2.97 -9.90
N ALA A 165 -6.87 1.90 -10.70
CA ALA A 165 -6.92 1.99 -12.16
C ALA A 165 -8.25 2.56 -12.64
N GLU A 166 -9.37 2.13 -12.05
CA GLU A 166 -10.70 2.68 -12.32
C GLU A 166 -10.79 4.17 -11.94
N GLY A 167 -10.23 4.56 -10.80
CA GLY A 167 -10.15 5.96 -10.37
C GLY A 167 -9.35 6.84 -11.34
N ILE A 168 -8.17 6.37 -11.77
CA ILE A 168 -7.33 7.07 -12.77
C ILE A 168 -8.06 7.17 -14.11
N ALA A 169 -8.64 6.08 -14.59
CA ALA A 169 -9.39 6.07 -15.84
C ALA A 169 -10.59 7.03 -15.79
N LYS A 170 -11.30 7.09 -14.65
CA LYS A 170 -12.41 8.01 -14.47
C LYS A 170 -11.94 9.46 -14.42
N ALA A 171 -10.86 9.76 -13.71
CA ALA A 171 -10.29 11.11 -13.66
C ALA A 171 -9.88 11.59 -15.06
N TRP A 172 -9.27 10.71 -15.87
CA TRP A 172 -8.93 11.00 -17.27
C TRP A 172 -10.17 11.32 -18.14
N GLN A 173 -11.24 10.52 -18.00
CA GLN A 173 -12.50 10.77 -18.72
C GLN A 173 -13.11 12.13 -18.36
N LEU A 174 -13.12 12.47 -17.06
CA LEU A 174 -13.64 13.75 -16.58
C LEU A 174 -12.78 14.92 -17.05
N TYR A 175 -11.45 14.76 -17.06
CA TYR A 175 -10.52 15.77 -17.59
C TYR A 175 -10.74 16.05 -19.08
N GLY A 176 -10.95 15.01 -19.89
CA GLY A 176 -11.18 15.13 -21.34
C GLY A 176 -12.61 15.49 -21.75
N SER A 177 -13.53 15.58 -20.79
CA SER A 177 -14.93 15.96 -21.02
C SER A 177 -15.33 17.13 -20.09
N PRO A 178 -14.66 18.30 -20.19
CA PRO A 178 -15.03 19.46 -19.40
C PRO A 178 -16.48 19.88 -19.74
N GLU A 179 -17.27 20.25 -18.73
CA GLU A 179 -18.59 20.87 -18.91
C GLU A 179 -18.51 22.20 -19.68
#